data_AF-A0A538G0A5-F1
#
_entry.id   AF-A0A538G0A5-F1
#
_cell.length_a   1.000
_cell.length_b   1.000
_cell.length_c   1.000
_cell.angle_alpha   90.00
_cell.angle_beta   90.00
_cell.angle_gamma   90.00
#
_symmetry.space_group_name_H-M   'P 1'
#
loop_
_entity.id
_entity.type
_entity.pdbx_description
1 polymer ?
#
loop_
_entity_poly.entity_id
_entity_poly.type
_entity_poly.pdbx_seq_one_letter_code
_entity_poly.pdbx_strand_id
1 'polypeptide(L)'
;MIPRPHVDWFALAPELVLLGAMGFALMGAVLLPRESRRDFGALAAALGFAGAFVYAIFVYVHTPDVHSVIADSVRRDRLGALAQVIICGAGLLTVGVAYGERMRDEHIAEFYALLA
;
A
#
# COMPACT_ATOMS: atom_id res chain seq x y z
N MET A 1 -10.98 -13.44 33.14
CA MET A 1 -11.05 -12.55 31.95
C MET A 1 -9.66 -12.55 31.32
N ILE A 2 -9.53 -12.91 30.04
CA ILE A 2 -8.23 -12.93 29.34
C ILE A 2 -7.97 -11.51 28.81
N PRO A 3 -6.88 -10.83 29.20
CA PRO A 3 -6.53 -9.52 28.63
C PRO A 3 -6.34 -9.65 27.12
N ARG A 4 -7.13 -8.92 26.33
CA ARG A 4 -6.90 -8.85 24.90
C ARG A 4 -5.90 -7.72 24.62
N PRO A 5 -4.84 -7.96 23.85
CA PRO A 5 -3.97 -6.88 23.41
C PRO A 5 -4.80 -5.87 22.59
N HIS A 6 -4.61 -4.58 22.86
CA HIS A 6 -5.22 -3.54 22.04
C HIS A 6 -4.53 -3.53 20.68
N VAL A 7 -5.32 -3.50 19.61
CA VAL A 7 -4.85 -3.40 18.23
C VAL A 7 -5.45 -2.14 17.64
N ASP A 8 -4.59 -1.22 17.24
CA ASP A 8 -5.02 -0.02 16.53
C ASP A 8 -5.11 -0.30 15.02
N TRP A 9 -6.32 -0.63 14.57
CA TRP A 9 -6.61 -0.91 13.17
C TRP A 9 -6.44 0.31 12.26
N PHE A 10 -6.59 1.52 12.81
CA PHE A 10 -6.43 2.74 12.02
C PHE A 10 -4.96 3.00 11.71
N ALA A 11 -4.07 2.75 12.67
CA ALA A 11 -2.63 2.82 12.46
C ALA A 11 -2.11 1.78 11.44
N LEU A 12 -2.79 0.65 11.29
CA LEU A 12 -2.47 -0.40 10.30
C LEU A 12 -3.12 -0.17 8.94
N ALA A 13 -4.08 0.75 8.83
CA ALA A 13 -4.87 0.95 7.61
C ALA A 13 -4.03 1.15 6.34
N PRO A 14 -2.93 1.94 6.32
CA PRO A 14 -2.19 2.11 5.09
C PRO A 14 -1.50 0.82 4.62
N GLU A 15 -1.01 0.00 5.55
CA GLU A 15 -0.36 -1.29 5.24
C GLU A 15 -1.39 -2.31 4.74
N LEU A 16 -2.59 -2.32 5.35
CA LEU A 16 -3.69 -3.17 4.90
C LEU A 16 -4.18 -2.80 3.50
N VAL A 17 -4.17 -1.51 3.14
CA VAL A 17 -4.52 -1.05 1.79
C VAL A 17 -3.51 -1.53 0.76
N LEU A 18 -2.20 -1.43 1.07
CA LEU A 18 -1.15 -1.94 0.18
C LEU A 18 -1.25 -3.47 -0.01
N LEU A 19 -1.41 -4.23 1.07
CA LEU A 19 -1.62 -5.68 1.01
C LEU A 19 -2.87 -6.05 0.20
N GLY A 20 -3.96 -5.30 0.37
CA GLY A 20 -5.17 -5.48 -0.42
C GLY A 20 -4.90 -5.22 -1.91
N ALA A 21 -4.20 -4.14 -2.24
CA ALA A 21 -3.85 -3.79 -3.60
C ALA A 21 -2.94 -4.84 -4.27
N MET A 22 -1.93 -5.35 -3.56
CA MET A 22 -1.12 -6.49 -3.99
C MET A 22 -1.99 -7.71 -4.30
N GLY A 23 -2.91 -8.07 -3.41
CA GLY A 23 -3.83 -9.19 -3.62
C GLY A 23 -4.72 -9.00 -4.85
N PHE A 24 -5.25 -7.80 -5.06
CA PHE A 24 -6.02 -7.46 -6.25
C PHE A 24 -5.18 -7.53 -7.53
N ALA A 25 -3.95 -7.01 -7.50
CA ALA A 25 -3.03 -7.07 -8.63
C ALA A 25 -2.68 -8.53 -9.00
N LEU A 26 -2.43 -9.39 -8.01
CA LEU A 26 -2.19 -10.82 -8.23
C LEU A 26 -3.43 -11.53 -8.82
N MET A 27 -4.60 -11.25 -8.27
CA MET A 27 -5.85 -11.80 -8.80
C MET A 27 -6.08 -11.35 -10.24
N GLY A 28 -5.76 -10.09 -10.55
CA GLY A 28 -5.77 -9.55 -11.91
C GLY A 28 -4.78 -10.24 -12.84
N ALA A 29 -3.57 -10.52 -12.36
CA ALA A 29 -2.53 -11.21 -13.14
C ALA A 29 -2.97 -12.63 -13.55
N VAL A 30 -3.71 -13.33 -12.69
CA VAL A 30 -4.19 -14.70 -12.95
C VAL A 30 -5.45 -14.71 -13.81
N LEU A 31 -6.43 -13.85 -13.49
CA LEU A 31 -7.77 -13.91 -14.09
C LEU A 31 -7.93 -13.13 -15.40
N LEU A 32 -7.13 -12.08 -15.66
CA LEU A 32 -7.29 -11.26 -16.87
C LEU A 32 -6.46 -11.76 -18.07
N PRO A 33 -6.95 -11.53 -19.31
CA PRO A 33 -6.19 -11.74 -20.54
C PRO A 33 -4.98 -10.80 -20.63
N ARG A 34 -3.93 -11.21 -21.36
CA ARG A 34 -2.62 -10.53 -21.41
C ARG A 34 -2.71 -9.04 -21.73
N GLU A 35 -3.63 -8.65 -22.60
CA GLU A 35 -3.82 -7.27 -23.04
C GLU A 35 -4.29 -6.34 -21.89
N SER A 36 -5.11 -6.84 -20.96
CA SER A 36 -5.69 -6.03 -19.87
C SER A 36 -4.89 -6.08 -18.57
N ARG A 37 -3.90 -6.97 -18.47
CA ARG A 37 -3.09 -7.19 -17.26
C ARG A 37 -2.31 -5.95 -16.82
N ARG A 38 -1.78 -5.20 -17.79
CA ARG A 38 -1.02 -3.98 -17.54
C ARG A 38 -1.89 -2.89 -16.93
N ASP A 39 -3.00 -2.56 -17.58
CA ASP A 39 -3.88 -1.48 -17.15
C ASP A 39 -4.52 -1.81 -15.80
N PHE A 40 -4.95 -3.05 -15.61
CA PHE A 40 -5.53 -3.48 -14.34
C PHE A 40 -4.51 -3.50 -13.20
N GLY A 41 -3.30 -4.03 -13.44
CA GLY A 41 -2.22 -4.05 -12.43
C GLY A 41 -1.77 -2.63 -12.06
N ALA A 42 -1.59 -1.76 -13.04
CA ALA A 42 -1.24 -0.36 -12.83
C ALA A 42 -2.33 0.39 -12.05
N LEU A 43 -3.61 0.18 -12.39
CA LEU A 43 -4.73 0.79 -11.70
C LEU A 43 -4.86 0.27 -10.26
N ALA A 44 -4.72 -1.03 -10.04
CA ALA A 44 -4.75 -1.63 -8.70
C ALA A 44 -3.61 -1.08 -7.81
N ALA A 45 -2.38 -1.06 -8.33
CA ALA A 45 -1.23 -0.51 -7.62
C ALA A 45 -1.39 1.01 -7.37
N ALA A 46 -1.84 1.78 -8.37
CA ALA A 46 -2.09 3.22 -8.21
C ALA A 46 -3.14 3.50 -7.14
N LEU A 47 -4.26 2.77 -7.14
CA LEU A 47 -5.30 2.91 -6.11
C LEU A 47 -4.80 2.47 -4.74
N GLY A 48 -3.99 1.41 -4.66
CA GLY A 48 -3.33 0.96 -3.44
C GLY A 48 -2.45 2.04 -2.84
N PHE A 49 -1.50 2.57 -3.62
CA PHE A 49 -0.61 3.63 -3.17
C PHE A 49 -1.34 4.93 -2.86
N ALA A 50 -2.34 5.32 -3.66
CA ALA A 50 -3.14 6.52 -3.39
C ALA A 50 -3.95 6.36 -2.09
N GLY A 51 -4.60 5.22 -1.88
CA GLY A 51 -5.33 4.92 -0.66
C GLY A 51 -4.41 4.90 0.56
N ALA A 52 -3.28 4.21 0.47
CA ALA A 52 -2.27 4.15 1.54
C ALA A 52 -1.68 5.53 1.84
N PHE A 53 -1.44 6.35 0.82
CA PHE A 53 -0.97 7.73 0.98
C PHE A 53 -1.99 8.59 1.75
N VAL A 54 -3.28 8.50 1.40
CA VAL A 54 -4.35 9.21 2.09
C VAL A 54 -4.43 8.75 3.55
N TYR A 55 -4.45 7.44 3.82
CA TYR A 55 -4.45 6.93 5.19
C TYR A 55 -3.20 7.35 5.97
N ALA A 56 -2.02 7.36 5.34
CA ALA A 56 -0.79 7.81 5.98
C ALA A 56 -0.86 9.30 6.38
N ILE A 57 -1.46 10.16 5.55
CA ILE A 57 -1.72 11.57 5.90
C ILE A 57 -2.69 11.64 7.08
N PHE A 58 -3.79 10.90 7.04
CA PHE A 58 -4.78 10.88 8.11
C PHE A 58 -4.16 10.44 9.44
N VAL A 59 -3.36 9.38 9.43
CA VAL A 59 -2.59 8.92 10.59
C VAL A 59 -1.61 9.99 11.05
N TYR A 60 -0.88 10.64 10.14
CA TYR A 60 0.06 11.72 10.49
C TYR A 60 -0.61 12.91 11.17
N VAL A 61 -1.80 13.31 10.71
CA VAL A 61 -2.57 14.44 11.29
C VAL A 61 -3.21 14.07 12.63
N HIS A 62 -3.70 12.83 12.76
CA HIS A 62 -4.41 12.36 13.95
C HIS A 62 -3.50 11.73 15.01
N THR A 63 -2.17 11.73 14.82
CA THR A 63 -1.20 11.24 15.81
C THR A 63 -0.50 12.40 16.52
N PRO A 64 -1.06 12.94 17.62
CA PRO A 64 -0.37 13.89 18.49
C PRO A 64 0.59 13.21 19.49
N ASP A 65 0.36 11.94 19.86
CA ASP A 65 1.13 11.20 20.89
C ASP A 65 1.57 9.80 20.41
N VAL A 66 2.71 9.29 20.90
CA VAL A 66 3.25 7.96 20.57
C VAL A 66 2.31 6.86 21.07
N HIS A 67 1.73 6.08 20.16
CA HIS A 67 0.84 4.96 20.49
C HIS A 67 1.48 3.62 20.12
N SER A 68 1.30 2.63 20.98
CA SER A 68 1.68 1.24 20.66
C SER A 68 0.57 0.61 19.82
N VAL A 69 0.92 0.15 18.62
CA VAL A 69 -0.03 -0.33 17.61
C VAL A 69 -0.47 -1.77 17.91
N ILE A 70 0.46 -2.62 18.36
CA ILE A 70 0.21 -3.99 18.80
C ILE A 70 1.06 -4.23 20.05
N ALA A 71 0.46 -4.29 21.23
CA ALA A 71 1.11 -4.76 22.47
C ALA A 71 2.59 -4.34 22.68
N ASP A 72 2.92 -3.07 22.38
CA ASP A 72 4.30 -2.50 22.38
C ASP A 72 5.35 -3.15 21.46
N SER A 73 4.98 -4.09 20.57
CA SER A 73 5.91 -4.67 19.57
C SER A 73 6.17 -3.74 18.39
N VAL A 74 5.21 -2.88 18.07
CA VAL A 74 5.30 -1.87 17.03
C VAL A 74 4.87 -0.53 17.62
N ARG A 75 5.81 0.42 17.67
CA ARG A 75 5.53 1.82 17.98
C ARG A 75 5.45 2.60 16.69
N ARG A 76 4.37 3.37 16.53
CA ARG A 76 4.23 4.31 15.43
C ARG A 76 4.24 5.72 15.99
N ASP A 77 5.15 6.51 15.48
CA ASP A 77 5.31 7.91 15.82
C ASP A 77 5.11 8.79 14.58
N ARG A 78 5.18 10.09 14.79
CA ARG A 78 4.98 11.07 13.73
C ARG A 78 6.01 10.94 12.59
N LEU A 79 7.23 10.49 12.91
CA LEU A 79 8.28 10.23 11.91
C LEU A 79 7.96 8.99 11.08
N GLY A 80 7.48 7.90 11.69
CA GLY A 80 7.02 6.70 10.99
C GLY A 80 5.83 6.99 10.07
N ALA A 81 4.88 7.82 10.52
CA ALA A 81 3.77 8.26 9.67
C ALA A 81 4.26 9.13 8.49
N LEU A 82 5.21 10.04 8.72
CA LEU A 82 5.82 10.85 7.65
C LEU A 82 6.58 9.98 6.64
N ALA A 83 7.38 9.04 7.12
CA ALA A 83 8.12 8.11 6.26
C ALA A 83 7.16 7.32 5.37
N GLN A 84 6.01 6.90 5.91
CA GLN A 84 4.99 6.20 5.14
C GLN A 84 4.34 7.08 4.06
N VAL A 85 4.07 8.36 4.35
CA VAL A 85 3.61 9.32 3.33
C VAL A 85 4.63 9.42 2.18
N ILE A 86 5.92 9.54 2.51
CA ILE A 86 6.99 9.62 1.50
C ILE A 86 7.06 8.33 0.67
N ILE A 87 7.04 7.16 1.32
CA ILE A 87 7.12 5.86 0.65
C ILE A 87 5.90 5.64 -0.25
N CYS A 88 4.69 5.93 0.23
CA CYS A 88 3.48 5.76 -0.59
C CYS A 88 3.47 6.73 -1.78
N GLY A 89 3.94 7.96 -1.58
CA GLY A 89 4.09 8.94 -2.65
C GLY A 89 5.12 8.51 -3.69
N ALA A 90 6.28 8.00 -3.25
CA ALA A 90 7.29 7.46 -4.14
C ALA A 90 6.77 6.25 -4.92
N GLY A 91 6.08 5.32 -4.26
CA GLY A 91 5.46 4.16 -4.92
C GLY A 91 4.44 4.55 -5.99
N LEU A 92 3.60 5.56 -5.72
CA LEU A 92 2.67 6.10 -6.71
C LEU A 92 3.38 6.69 -7.93
N LEU A 93 4.47 7.43 -7.72
CA LEU A 93 5.30 7.94 -8.81
C LEU A 93 5.95 6.80 -9.60
N THR A 94 6.43 5.75 -8.91
CA THR A 94 6.98 4.55 -9.56
C THR A 94 5.94 3.86 -10.44
N VAL A 95 4.68 3.76 -10.01
CA VAL A 95 3.58 3.24 -10.85
C VAL A 95 3.41 4.07 -12.11
N GLY A 96 3.42 5.40 -11.99
CA GLY A 96 3.29 6.32 -13.12
C GLY A 96 4.44 6.22 -14.12
N VAL A 97 5.69 6.16 -13.62
CA VAL A 97 6.89 5.98 -14.45
C VAL A 97 6.86 4.61 -15.15
N ALA A 98 6.58 3.53 -14.42
CA ALA A 98 6.49 2.18 -14.97
C ALA A 98 5.37 2.05 -16.02
N TYR A 99 4.26 2.80 -15.85
CA TYR A 99 3.20 2.84 -16.85
C TYR A 99 3.63 3.58 -18.13
N GLY A 100 4.52 4.57 -18.05
CA GLY A 100 5.02 5.31 -19.21
C GLY A 100 6.07 4.55 -20.02
N GLU A 101 6.84 3.66 -19.40
CA GLU A 101 7.85 2.87 -20.11
C GLU A 101 7.23 1.69 -20.89
N ARG A 102 7.83 1.37 -22.05
CA ARG A 102 7.52 0.15 -22.82
C ARG A 102 8.32 -1.03 -22.25
N MET A 103 7.92 -1.52 -21.07
CA MET A 103 8.39 -2.81 -20.58
C MET A 103 7.84 -3.96 -21.42
N ARG A 104 8.54 -5.09 -21.48
CA ARG A 104 8.05 -6.32 -22.15
C ARG A 104 6.81 -6.82 -21.41
N ASP A 105 5.68 -6.95 -22.12
CA ASP A 105 4.35 -7.31 -21.58
C ASP A 105 4.28 -8.65 -20.83
N GLU A 106 5.34 -9.45 -20.87
CA GLU A 106 5.34 -10.84 -20.41
C GLU A 106 5.19 -10.99 -18.87
N HIS A 107 5.60 -9.98 -18.07
CA HIS A 107 5.52 -10.03 -16.59
C HIS A 107 5.06 -8.71 -15.92
N ILE A 108 4.41 -7.80 -16.65
CA ILE A 108 4.09 -6.45 -16.13
C ILE A 108 3.11 -6.49 -14.93
N ALA A 109 2.14 -7.41 -14.91
CA ALA A 109 1.22 -7.50 -13.78
C ALA A 109 1.89 -8.04 -12.50
N GLU A 110 2.89 -8.91 -12.64
CA GLU A 110 3.69 -9.40 -11.50
C GLU A 110 4.54 -8.28 -10.91
N PHE A 111 5.09 -7.42 -11.77
CA PHE A 111 5.82 -6.23 -11.33
C PHE A 111 4.94 -5.30 -10.48
N TYR A 112 3.71 -5.00 -10.92
CA TYR A 112 2.79 -4.15 -10.13
C TYR A 112 2.33 -4.81 -8.83
N ALA A 113 2.21 -6.14 -8.80
CA ALA A 113 1.91 -6.88 -7.59
C ALA A 113 3.08 -6.85 -6.59
N LEU A 114 4.33 -6.99 -7.05
CA LEU A 114 5.51 -6.90 -6.19
C LEU A 114 5.82 -5.48 -5.73
N LEU A 115 5.35 -4.48 -6.47
CA LEU A 115 5.54 -3.08 -6.14
C LEU A 115 4.64 -2.63 -4.99
N ALA A 116 3.37 -3.07 -4.98
CA ALA A 116 2.36 -2.71 -3.98
C ALA A 116 2.57 -3.47 -2.65
#